data_AF-A0A962VI70-F1
#
_entry.id   AF-A0A962VI70-F1
#
_cell.length_a   1.000
_cell.length_b   1.000
_cell.length_c   1.000
_cell.angle_alpha   90.00
_cell.angle_beta   90.00
_cell.angle_gamma   90.00
#
_symmetry.space_group_name_H-M   'P 1'
#
loop_
_entity.id
_entity.type
_entity.pdbx_description
1 polymer ?
#
loop_
_entity_poly.entity_id
_entity_poly.type
_entity_poly.pdbx_seq_one_letter_code
_entity_poly.pdbx_strand_id
1 'polypeptide(L)'
;MALPFNVPNEFVEGFFKAGQSLWQAMLPGMAEPSANWFTQAFTNALDSNQTAQLTDLQRGYFQQQMTLWSHMMAHAAGESVESVIEPDRSDRRFREAEWRDKAGYYLLQQSYLLNSRMLNELV
;
A
#
# COMPACT_ATOMS: atom_id res chain seq x y z
N MET A 1 -11.55 14.59 -19.49
CA MET A 1 -10.75 15.42 -18.55
C MET A 1 -9.29 15.17 -18.88
N ALA A 2 -8.55 16.21 -19.30
CA ALA A 2 -7.12 16.08 -19.62
C ALA A 2 -6.30 16.09 -18.33
N LEU A 3 -5.39 15.12 -18.18
CA LEU A 3 -4.47 15.06 -17.04
C LEU A 3 -3.50 16.26 -17.10
N PRO A 4 -3.12 16.86 -15.96
CA PRO A 4 -2.27 18.06 -15.91
C PRO A 4 -0.83 17.85 -16.40
N PHE A 5 -0.46 16.64 -16.82
CA PHE A 5 0.88 16.25 -17.28
C PHE A 5 0.78 15.48 -18.60
N ASN A 6 1.69 15.77 -19.55
CA ASN A 6 1.77 15.09 -20.84
C ASN A 6 2.33 13.67 -20.68
N VAL A 7 1.50 12.74 -20.22
CA VAL A 7 1.88 11.33 -20.04
C VAL A 7 1.47 10.53 -21.29
N PRO A 8 2.35 9.67 -21.83
CA PRO A 8 2.00 8.79 -22.94
C PRO A 8 0.79 7.92 -22.61
N ASN A 9 -0.06 7.64 -23.60
CA ASN A 9 -1.27 6.84 -23.40
C ASN A 9 -0.93 5.43 -22.89
N GLU A 10 0.22 4.88 -23.29
CA GLU A 10 0.68 3.57 -22.82
C GLU A 10 0.97 3.56 -21.32
N PHE A 11 1.43 4.69 -20.75
CA PHE A 11 1.67 4.82 -19.32
C PHE A 11 0.36 4.82 -18.54
N VAL A 12 -0.62 5.60 -19.00
CA VAL A 12 -1.95 5.69 -18.38
C VAL A 12 -2.63 4.32 -18.43
N GLU A 13 -2.63 3.68 -19.59
CA GLU A 13 -3.15 2.33 -19.75
C GLU A 13 -2.42 1.30 -18.88
N GLY A 14 -1.09 1.36 -18.82
CA GLY A 14 -0.27 0.49 -17.99
C GLY A 14 -0.60 0.65 -16.51
N PHE A 15 -0.77 1.88 -16.03
CA PHE A 15 -1.16 2.18 -14.64
C PHE A 15 -2.54 1.63 -14.30
N PHE A 16 -3.54 1.84 -15.16
CA PHE A 16 -4.89 1.32 -14.95
C PHE A 16 -4.94 -0.21 -14.99
N LYS A 17 -4.29 -0.83 -15.98
CA LYS A 17 -4.20 -2.30 -16.08
C LYS A 17 -3.47 -2.92 -14.90
N ALA A 18 -2.38 -2.29 -14.43
CA ALA A 18 -1.66 -2.71 -13.24
C ALA A 18 -2.52 -2.61 -11.97
N GLY A 19 -3.25 -1.50 -11.80
CA GLY A 19 -4.20 -1.32 -10.69
C GLY A 19 -5.31 -2.37 -10.71
N GLN A 20 -5.87 -2.65 -11.89
CA GLN A 20 -6.88 -3.69 -12.06
C GLN A 20 -6.35 -5.09 -11.76
N SER A 21 -5.16 -5.44 -12.26
CA SER A 21 -4.56 -6.76 -12.01
C SER A 21 -4.18 -6.95 -10.54
N LEU A 22 -3.74 -5.89 -9.87
CA LEU A 22 -3.44 -5.91 -8.45
C LEU A 22 -4.71 -6.14 -7.62
N TRP A 23 -5.82 -5.50 -7.98
CA TRP A 23 -7.11 -5.73 -7.36
C TRP A 23 -7.59 -7.19 -7.55
N GLN A 24 -7.38 -7.75 -8.74
CA GLN A 24 -7.70 -9.14 -9.04
C GLN A 24 -6.82 -10.13 -8.25
N ALA A 25 -5.52 -9.85 -8.12
CA ALA A 25 -4.59 -10.68 -7.36
C ALA A 25 -4.90 -10.69 -5.85
N MET A 26 -5.56 -9.66 -5.32
CA MET A 26 -5.98 -9.59 -3.93
C MET A 26 -7.32 -10.31 -3.65
N LEU A 27 -8.07 -10.73 -4.67
CA LEU A 27 -9.31 -11.50 -4.51
C LEU A 27 -9.01 -13.01 -4.50
N PRO A 28 -9.22 -13.72 -3.37
CA PRO A 28 -8.93 -15.14 -3.28
C PRO A 28 -9.81 -15.94 -4.26
N GLY A 29 -9.18 -16.69 -5.15
CA GLY A 29 -9.86 -17.56 -6.14
C GLY A 29 -10.03 -16.98 -7.55
N MET A 30 -9.53 -15.76 -7.83
CA MET A 30 -9.58 -15.14 -9.18
C MET A 30 -8.22 -14.65 -9.70
N ALA A 31 -7.12 -15.08 -9.08
CA ALA A 31 -5.78 -14.72 -9.53
C ALA A 31 -5.38 -15.59 -10.74
N GLU A 32 -5.67 -15.13 -11.96
CA GLU A 32 -4.82 -15.54 -13.08
C GLU A 32 -3.45 -14.86 -12.93
N PRO A 33 -2.33 -15.53 -13.24
CA PRO A 33 -1.02 -14.88 -13.31
C PRO A 33 -1.06 -13.81 -14.40
N SER A 34 -1.36 -12.56 -14.02
CA SER A 34 -1.52 -11.48 -14.97
C SER A 34 -0.18 -11.20 -15.68
N ALA A 35 -0.19 -11.08 -17.00
CA ALA A 35 0.99 -10.94 -17.86
C ALA A 35 1.76 -9.60 -17.75
N ASN A 36 1.53 -8.82 -16.68
CA ASN A 36 2.24 -7.58 -16.45
C ASN A 36 3.55 -7.84 -15.68
N TRP A 37 4.64 -7.25 -16.14
CA TRP A 37 5.95 -7.33 -15.49
C TRP A 37 5.90 -6.89 -14.02
N PHE A 38 5.05 -5.92 -13.67
CA PHE A 38 4.91 -5.43 -12.29
C PHE A 38 4.37 -6.54 -11.37
N THR A 39 3.28 -7.20 -11.77
CA THR A 39 2.69 -8.29 -10.99
C THR A 39 3.64 -9.48 -10.92
N GLN A 40 4.30 -9.81 -12.04
CA GLN A 40 5.30 -10.88 -12.09
C GLN A 40 6.50 -10.60 -11.18
N ALA A 41 7.00 -9.36 -11.16
CA ALA A 41 8.09 -8.96 -10.27
C ALA A 41 7.64 -9.00 -8.81
N PHE A 42 6.40 -8.60 -8.52
CA PHE A 42 5.82 -8.67 -7.18
C PHE A 42 5.66 -10.12 -6.71
N THR A 43 5.07 -11.01 -7.51
CA THR A 43 4.95 -12.43 -7.16
C THR A 43 6.32 -13.10 -7.04
N ASN A 44 7.25 -12.83 -7.96
CA ASN A 44 8.61 -13.36 -7.87
C ASN A 44 9.36 -12.85 -6.62
N ALA A 45 9.13 -11.61 -6.19
CA ALA A 45 9.71 -11.08 -4.96
C ALA A 45 9.16 -11.82 -3.73
N LEU A 46 7.85 -12.09 -3.70
CA LEU A 46 7.22 -12.89 -2.64
C LEU A 46 7.66 -14.37 -2.67
N ASP A 47 7.91 -14.93 -3.85
CA ASP A 47 8.34 -16.32 -4.05
C ASP A 47 9.85 -16.54 -3.92
N SER A 48 10.66 -15.48 -3.80
CA SER A 48 12.13 -15.56 -3.77
C SER A 48 12.69 -16.15 -2.46
N ASN A 49 12.44 -17.44 -2.23
CA ASN A 49 13.15 -18.38 -1.35
C ASN A 49 13.73 -17.81 -0.02
N GLN A 50 12.96 -16.98 0.68
CA GLN A 50 13.18 -16.69 2.09
C GLN A 50 12.35 -17.67 2.92
N THR A 51 12.84 -18.04 4.10
CA THR A 51 12.19 -18.99 5.02
C THR A 51 10.68 -18.73 5.09
N ALA A 52 9.83 -19.77 5.10
CA ALA A 52 8.37 -19.60 5.02
C ALA A 52 7.77 -18.52 5.96
N GLN A 53 8.35 -18.38 7.17
CA GLN A 53 7.98 -17.33 8.13
C GLN A 53 8.33 -15.90 7.67
N LEU A 54 9.47 -15.70 7.01
CA LEU A 54 9.85 -14.42 6.41
C LEU A 54 8.93 -14.07 5.23
N THR A 55 8.57 -15.07 4.43
CA THR A 55 7.60 -14.89 3.33
C THR A 55 6.20 -14.54 3.83
N ASP A 56 5.75 -15.11 4.95
CA ASP A 56 4.47 -14.75 5.58
C ASP A 56 4.48 -13.31 6.12
N LEU A 57 5.55 -12.91 6.83
CA LEU A 57 5.73 -11.54 7.33
C LEU A 57 5.78 -10.52 6.19
N GLN A 58 6.52 -10.82 5.11
CA GLN A 58 6.58 -9.96 3.92
C GLN A 58 5.22 -9.81 3.25
N ARG A 59 4.47 -10.92 3.07
CA ARG A 59 3.11 -10.86 2.52
C ARG A 59 2.19 -10.00 3.37
N GLY A 60 2.21 -10.18 4.69
CA GLY A 60 1.39 -9.38 5.62
C GLY A 60 1.74 -7.89 5.57
N TYR A 61 3.03 -7.56 5.49
CA TYR A 61 3.49 -6.18 5.33
C TYR A 61 3.03 -5.56 3.99
N PHE A 62 3.17 -6.29 2.87
CA PHE A 62 2.72 -5.81 1.57
C PHE A 62 1.21 -5.59 1.52
N GLN A 63 0.41 -6.46 2.15
CA GLN A 63 -1.03 -6.26 2.27
C GLN A 63 -1.35 -4.95 3.02
N GLN A 64 -0.71 -4.71 4.16
CA GLN A 64 -0.89 -3.47 4.93
C GLN A 64 -0.44 -2.23 4.15
N GLN A 65 0.64 -2.33 3.36
CA GLN A 65 1.12 -1.26 2.50
C GLN A 65 0.11 -0.91 1.39
N MET A 66 -0.53 -1.94 0.80
CA MET A 66 -1.59 -1.75 -0.20
C MET A 66 -2.84 -1.11 0.39
N THR A 67 -3.27 -1.54 1.58
CA THR A 67 -4.38 -0.91 2.31
C THR A 67 -4.06 0.56 2.62
N LEU A 68 -2.82 0.87 3.01
CA LEU A 68 -2.42 2.26 3.24
C LEU A 68 -2.54 3.13 1.98
N TRP A 69 -2.13 2.61 0.82
CA TRP A 69 -2.26 3.35 -0.43
C TRP A 69 -3.71 3.54 -0.87
N SER A 70 -4.58 2.54 -0.70
CA SER A 70 -6.01 2.72 -0.98
C SER A 70 -6.64 3.74 -0.03
N HIS A 71 -6.28 3.71 1.25
CA HIS A 71 -6.73 4.67 2.25
C HIS A 71 -6.27 6.09 1.93
N MET A 72 -5.03 6.27 1.50
CA MET A 72 -4.53 7.57 1.07
C MET A 72 -5.28 8.13 -0.14
N MET A 73 -5.60 7.29 -1.13
CA MET A 73 -6.41 7.70 -2.28
C MET A 73 -7.83 8.11 -1.88
N ALA A 74 -8.48 7.34 -1.00
CA ALA A 74 -9.81 7.67 -0.47
C ALA A 74 -9.77 8.99 0.34
N HIS A 75 -8.76 9.17 1.20
CA HIS A 75 -8.59 10.41 1.98
C HIS A 75 -8.34 11.62 1.07
N ALA A 76 -7.52 11.46 0.02
CA ALA A 76 -7.29 12.49 -0.98
C ALA A 76 -8.56 12.83 -1.80
N ALA A 77 -9.49 11.88 -1.94
CA ALA A 77 -10.81 12.11 -2.54
C ALA A 77 -11.81 12.78 -1.59
N GLY A 78 -11.41 13.05 -0.33
CA GLY A 78 -12.25 13.67 0.69
C GLY A 78 -13.10 12.68 1.49
N GLU A 79 -12.86 11.38 1.34
CA GLU A 79 -13.53 10.35 2.12
C GLU A 79 -12.91 10.25 3.53
N SER A 80 -13.74 9.95 4.53
CA SER A 80 -13.26 9.64 5.88
C SER A 80 -12.70 8.23 5.91
N VAL A 81 -11.44 8.09 6.32
CA VAL A 81 -10.74 6.80 6.28
C VAL A 81 -10.22 6.43 7.66
N GLU A 82 -10.44 5.18 8.06
CA GLU A 82 -9.92 4.65 9.32
C GLU A 82 -8.39 4.48 9.24
N SER A 83 -7.69 4.74 10.35
CA SER A 83 -6.25 4.49 10.44
C SER A 83 -5.96 3.02 10.21
N VAL A 84 -4.98 2.70 9.35
CA VAL A 84 -4.53 1.31 9.15
C VAL A 84 -3.82 0.79 10.42
N ILE A 85 -3.11 1.69 11.11
CA ILE A 85 -2.46 1.43 12.39
C ILE A 85 -2.67 2.61 13.32
N GLU A 86 -3.18 2.32 14.52
CA GLU A 86 -3.34 3.32 15.57
C GLU A 86 -2.01 3.54 16.31
N PRO A 87 -1.58 4.79 16.51
CA PRO A 87 -0.43 5.08 17.35
C PRO A 87 -0.70 4.65 18.79
N ASP A 88 0.36 4.26 19.50
CA ASP A 88 0.27 4.00 20.94
C ASP A 88 -0.18 5.29 21.67
N ARG A 89 -1.02 5.15 22.71
CA ARG A 89 -1.50 6.28 23.51
C ARG A 89 -0.36 7.08 24.15
N SER A 90 0.79 6.44 24.33
CA SER A 90 2.00 7.08 24.84
C SER A 90 2.78 7.88 23.78
N ASP A 91 2.50 7.68 22.49
CA ASP A 91 3.19 8.33 21.38
C ASP A 91 2.73 9.79 21.19
N ARG A 92 3.62 10.73 21.49
CA ARG A 92 3.32 12.17 21.42
C ARG A 92 3.54 12.78 20.04
N ARG A 93 4.14 12.05 19.09
CA ARG A 93 4.56 12.59 17.78
C ARG A 93 3.39 13.00 16.90
N PHE A 94 2.25 12.30 17.04
CA PHE A 94 1.09 12.42 16.15
C PHE A 94 -0.14 13.06 16.84
N ARG A 95 0.08 13.90 17.85
CA ARG A 95 -1.03 14.48 18.65
C ARG A 95 -1.79 15.60 17.94
N GLU A 96 -1.11 16.37 17.11
CA GLU A 96 -1.72 17.50 16.40
C GLU A 96 -2.78 17.03 15.41
N ALA A 97 -3.87 17.80 15.28
CA ALA A 97 -4.98 17.47 14.38
C ALA A 97 -4.53 17.37 12.91
N GLU A 98 -3.53 18.17 12.51
CA GLU A 98 -2.99 18.16 11.15
C GLU A 98 -2.49 16.79 10.68
N TRP A 99 -2.04 15.92 11.61
CA TRP A 99 -1.61 14.56 11.29
C TRP A 99 -2.74 13.66 10.78
N ARG A 100 -3.99 13.98 11.13
CA ARG A 100 -5.20 13.27 10.71
C ARG A 100 -5.91 13.98 9.56
N ASP A 101 -5.89 15.31 9.56
CA ASP A 101 -6.67 16.13 8.64
C ASP A 101 -5.99 16.26 7.26
N LYS A 102 -4.66 16.25 7.19
CA LYS A 102 -3.92 16.40 5.92
C LYS A 102 -3.51 15.03 5.37
N ALA A 103 -3.93 14.70 4.16
CA ALA A 103 -3.64 13.42 3.49
C ALA A 103 -2.15 13.06 3.47
N GLY A 104 -1.29 14.05 3.21
CA GLY A 104 0.16 13.84 3.21
C GLY A 104 0.74 13.51 4.60
N TYR A 105 0.21 14.11 5.65
CA TYR A 105 0.68 13.86 7.02
C TYR A 105 0.12 12.53 7.54
N TYR A 106 -1.13 12.20 7.21
CA TYR A 106 -1.72 10.89 7.46
C TYR A 106 -0.89 9.78 6.81
N LEU A 107 -0.56 9.91 5.51
CA LEU A 107 0.27 8.94 4.81
C LEU A 107 1.64 8.77 5.49
N LEU A 108 2.28 9.88 5.86
CA LEU A 108 3.59 9.86 6.52
C LEU A 108 3.53 9.15 7.88
N GLN A 109 2.53 9.49 8.70
CA GLN A 109 2.30 8.85 10.01
C GLN A 109 2.10 7.34 9.86
N GLN A 110 1.17 6.94 9.01
CA GLN A 110 0.81 5.54 8.84
C GLN A 110 1.97 4.72 8.24
N SER A 111 2.71 5.28 7.28
CA SER A 111 3.93 4.65 6.73
C SER A 111 4.99 4.45 7.80
N TYR A 112 5.20 5.47 8.65
CA TYR A 112 6.17 5.40 9.73
C TYR A 112 5.79 4.32 10.77
N LEU A 113 4.54 4.31 11.22
CA LEU A 113 4.05 3.35 12.21
C LEU A 113 4.11 1.92 11.66
N LEU A 114 3.71 1.71 10.41
CA LEU A 114 3.76 0.42 9.74
C LEU A 114 5.21 -0.10 9.63
N ASN A 115 6.13 0.73 9.15
CA ASN A 115 7.54 0.37 9.02
C ASN A 115 8.19 0.09 10.37
N SER A 116 7.89 0.90 11.39
CA SER A 116 8.41 0.72 12.73
C SER A 116 7.93 -0.61 13.33
N ARG A 117 6.66 -0.97 13.12
CA ARG A 117 6.12 -2.27 13.56
C ARG A 117 6.80 -3.43 12.83
N MET A 118 6.91 -3.37 11.50
CA MET A 118 7.59 -4.41 10.71
C MET A 118 9.03 -4.63 11.20
N LEU A 119 9.79 -3.55 11.40
CA LEU A 119 11.17 -3.64 11.87
C LEU A 119 11.26 -4.24 13.28
N ASN A 120 10.30 -3.94 14.17
CA ASN A 120 10.22 -4.57 15.49
C ASN A 120 9.84 -6.06 15.41
N GLU A 121 9.05 -6.47 14.43
CA GLU A 121 8.66 -7.89 14.22
C GLU A 121 9.79 -8.74 13.60
N LEU A 122 10.81 -8.09 13.00
CA LEU A 122 11.95 -8.75 12.38
C LEU A 122 13.13 -9.04 13.34
N VAL A 123 13.18 -8.39 14.51
CA VAL A 123 14.27 -8.49 15.51
C VAL A 123 13.84 -9.36 16.68
#